data_AF-A0A924RHG5-F1
#
_entry.id   AF-A0A924RHG5-F1
#
_cell.length_a   1.000
_cell.length_b   1.000
_cell.length_c   1.000
_cell.angle_alpha   90.00
_cell.angle_beta   90.00
_cell.angle_gamma   90.00
#
_symmetry.space_group_name_H-M   'P 1'
#
loop_
_entity.id
_entity.type
_entity.pdbx_description
1 polymer ?
#
loop_
_entity_poly.entity_id
_entity_poly.type
_entity_poly.pdbx_seq_one_letter_code
_entity_poly.pdbx_strand_id
1 'polypeptide(L)' 'MAFDRTKPEIELPGDAPPADLVVTDDIVGEGAEATAGSTVLAHYVGVAHSTGAEFDASWNRGEPLRFRLGVGQVI' A
#
# COMPACT_ATOMS: atom_id res chain seq x y z
N MET A 1 -4.72 9.42 19.14
CA MET A 1 -4.03 10.18 18.07
C MET A 1 -4.69 9.79 16.75
N ALA A 2 -5.10 10.75 15.94
CA ALA A 2 -5.58 10.43 14.59
C ALA A 2 -4.37 10.47 13.66
N PHE A 3 -4.01 9.31 13.10
CA PHE A 3 -3.00 9.24 12.06
C PHE A 3 -3.49 10.03 10.84
N ASP A 4 -2.59 10.76 10.18
CA ASP A 4 -2.90 11.39 8.91
C ASP A 4 -3.19 10.29 7.88
N ARG A 5 -4.39 10.32 7.29
CA ARG A 5 -4.85 9.35 6.28
C ARG A 5 -5.00 10.00 4.90
N THR A 6 -4.37 11.15 4.70
CA THR A 6 -4.23 11.75 3.38
C THR A 6 -3.34 10.89 2.48
N LYS A 7 -3.33 11.21 1.19
CA LYS A 7 -2.51 10.50 0.21
C LYS A 7 -1.03 10.65 0.61
N PRO A 8 -0.29 9.55 0.83
CA PRO A 8 1.10 9.65 1.25
C PRO A 8 1.98 10.18 0.11
N GLU A 9 3.06 10.86 0.48
CA GLU A 9 4.18 11.11 -0.42
C GLU A 9 5.07 9.88 -0.47
N ILE A 10 5.56 9.50 -1.65
CA ILE A 10 6.39 8.31 -1.82
C ILE A 10 7.83 8.72 -2.09
N GLU A 11 8.72 8.27 -1.23
CA GLU A 11 10.17 8.30 -1.43
C GLU A 11 10.63 6.95 -1.97
N LEU A 12 11.33 6.95 -3.10
CA LEU A 12 11.83 5.71 -3.71
C LEU A 12 13.08 5.20 -2.96
N PRO A 13 13.17 3.89 -2.68
CA PRO A 13 14.34 3.32 -2.02
C PRO A 13 15.51 3.22 -3.00
N GLY A 14 16.53 4.04 -2.78
CA GLY A 14 17.80 4.02 -3.54
C GLY A 14 17.65 4.22 -5.05
N ASP A 15 18.78 4.12 -5.76
CA ASP A 15 18.81 4.34 -7.22
C ASP A 15 18.42 3.11 -8.03
N ALA A 16 18.53 1.91 -7.45
CA ALA A 16 18.27 0.64 -8.12
C ALA A 16 17.07 -0.07 -7.47
N PRO A 17 16.21 -0.76 -8.25
CA PRO A 17 15.10 -1.51 -7.70
C PRO A 17 15.64 -2.64 -6.81
N PRO A 18 15.03 -2.87 -5.63
CA PRO A 18 15.45 -3.95 -4.76
C PRO A 18 15.21 -5.30 -5.40
N ALA A 19 16.11 -6.26 -5.16
CA ALA A 19 15.97 -7.63 -5.66
C ALA A 19 14.86 -8.41 -4.93
N ASP A 20 14.63 -8.06 -3.67
CA ASP A 20 13.65 -8.66 -2.79
C ASP A 20 12.59 -7.63 -2.35
N LEU A 21 11.46 -8.11 -1.83
CA LEU A 21 10.43 -7.26 -1.26
C LEU A 21 10.95 -6.59 0.03
N VAL A 22 10.85 -5.26 0.08
CA VAL A 22 11.16 -4.45 1.27
C VAL A 22 9.86 -3.86 1.81
N VAL A 23 9.64 -3.98 3.12
CA VAL A 23 8.46 -3.45 3.81
C VAL A 23 8.91 -2.61 5.00
N THR A 24 8.34 -1.41 5.14
CA THR A 24 8.58 -0.50 6.25
C THR A 24 7.23 -0.03 6.80
N ASP A 25 7.05 -0.13 8.11
CA ASP A 25 5.87 0.37 8.80
C ASP A 25 6.15 1.76 9.37
N ASP A 26 5.60 2.82 8.77
CA ASP A 26 5.70 4.18 9.32
C ASP A 26 4.83 4.34 10.58
N ILE A 27 3.69 3.65 10.58
CA ILE A 27 2.71 3.65 11.66
C ILE A 27 2.25 2.21 11.89
N VAL A 28 2.56 1.68 13.08
CA VAL A 28 2.13 0.34 13.48
C VAL A 28 0.71 0.39 14.04
N GLY A 29 -0.19 -0.41 13.46
CA GLY A 29 -1.56 -0.56 13.95
C GLY A 29 -1.63 -1.43 15.21
N GLU A 30 -2.60 -1.15 16.09
CA GLU A 30 -2.84 -1.93 17.33
C GLU A 30 -3.98 -2.96 17.18
N GLY A 31 -4.52 -3.11 15.97
CA GLY A 31 -5.63 -4.01 15.67
C GLY A 31 -5.23 -5.47 15.51
N ALA A 32 -6.22 -6.35 15.36
CA ALA A 32 -5.97 -7.73 14.99
C ALA A 32 -5.31 -7.83 13.61
N GLU A 33 -4.35 -8.74 13.47
CA GLU A 33 -3.67 -9.02 12.21
C GLU A 33 -4.67 -9.51 11.14
N ALA A 34 -4.51 -9.02 9.92
CA ALA A 34 -5.29 -9.49 8.78
C ALA A 34 -4.72 -10.83 8.27
N THR A 35 -5.50 -11.91 8.40
CA THR A 35 -5.10 -13.24 7.95
C THR A 35 -5.69 -13.61 6.59
N ALA A 36 -5.16 -14.67 5.96
CA ALA A 36 -5.71 -15.22 4.72
C ALA A 36 -7.23 -15.48 4.84
N GLY A 37 -7.99 -15.08 3.82
CA GLY A 37 -9.44 -15.19 3.79
C GLY A 37 -10.19 -13.98 4.33
N SER A 38 -9.53 -13.06 5.04
CA SER A 38 -10.11 -11.81 5.53
C SER A 38 -10.50 -10.88 4.39
N THR A 39 -11.59 -10.12 4.60
CA THR A 39 -11.96 -9.01 3.72
C THR A 39 -11.23 -7.76 4.20
N VAL A 40 -10.41 -7.17 3.32
CA VAL A 40 -9.61 -5.98 3.61
C VAL A 40 -10.12 -4.81 2.77
N LEU A 41 -10.18 -3.63 3.39
CA LEU A 41 -10.30 -2.35 2.71
C LEU A 41 -8.98 -1.60 2.87
N ALA A 42 -8.30 -1.32 1.78
CA ALA A 42 -7.01 -0.63 1.80
C ALA A 42 -7.01 0.55 0.83
N HIS A 43 -6.48 1.68 1.31
CA HIS A 43 -6.00 2.70 0.41
C HIS A 43 -4.56 2.37 0.00
N TYR A 44 -4.24 2.59 -1.28
CA TYR A 44 -2.91 2.39 -1.86
C TYR A 44 -2.57 3.49 -2.86
N VAL A 45 -1.27 3.66 -3.08
CA VAL A 45 -0.65 4.41 -4.17
C VAL A 45 0.44 3.51 -4.76
N GLY A 46 0.47 3.39 -6.09
CA GLY A 46 1.48 2.64 -6.84
C GLY A 46 2.27 3.56 -7.76
N VAL A 47 3.59 3.55 -7.61
CA VAL A 47 4.53 4.31 -8.44
C VAL A 47 5.52 3.39 -9.15
N ALA A 48 5.97 3.77 -10.33
CA ALA A 48 7.06 3.07 -11.01
C ALA A 48 8.39 3.42 -10.35
N HIS A 49 9.15 2.42 -9.88
CA HIS A 49 10.46 2.64 -9.24
C HIS A 49 11.43 3.43 -10.15
N SER A 50 11.43 3.16 -11.45
CA SER A 50 12.36 3.81 -12.39
C SER A 50 12.16 5.31 -12.59
N THR A 51 10.96 5.84 -12.30
CA THR A 51 10.62 7.24 -12.60
C THR A 51 9.96 7.98 -11.44
N GLY A 52 9.47 7.27 -10.43
CA GLY A 52 8.61 7.81 -9.38
C GLY A 52 7.20 8.17 -9.87
N ALA A 53 6.89 7.93 -11.15
CA ALA A 53 5.59 8.27 -11.70
C ALA A 53 4.51 7.35 -11.14
N GLU A 54 3.45 7.95 -10.61
CA GLU A 54 2.26 7.23 -10.21
C GLU A 54 1.60 6.57 -11.42
N PHE A 55 1.31 5.28 -11.28
CA PHE A 55 0.52 4.54 -12.27
C PHE A 55 -0.91 4.28 -11.79
N ASP A 56 -1.15 4.22 -10.48
CA ASP A 56 -2.48 4.04 -9.90
C ASP A 56 -2.53 4.50 -8.43
N ALA A 57 -3.68 5.01 -7.98
CA ALA A 57 -3.92 5.34 -6.59
C ALA A 57 -5.42 5.29 -6.27
N SER A 58 -5.76 4.68 -5.13
CA SER A 58 -7.13 4.66 -4.61
C SER A 58 -7.68 6.07 -4.32
N TRP A 59 -6.83 7.00 -3.87
CA TRP A 59 -7.20 8.39 -3.61
C TRP A 59 -7.69 9.12 -4.86
N ASN A 60 -7.20 8.76 -6.06
CA ASN A 60 -7.68 9.36 -7.31
C ASN A 60 -9.15 9.01 -7.60
N ARG A 61 -9.62 7.86 -7.08
CA ARG A 61 -11.01 7.42 -7.18
C ARG A 61 -11.87 7.84 -5.98
N GLY A 62 -11.24 8.28 -4.89
CA GLY A 62 -11.91 8.69 -3.66
C GLY A 62 -12.44 7.52 -2.81
N GLU A 63 -12.12 6.27 -3.14
CA GLU A 63 -12.56 5.09 -2.39
C GLU A 63 -11.46 4.03 -2.26
N PRO A 64 -11.41 3.30 -1.13
CA PRO A 64 -10.44 2.23 -0.91
C PRO A 64 -10.76 1.00 -1.79
N LEU A 65 -9.74 0.20 -2.06
CA LEU A 65 -9.92 -1.10 -2.69
C LEU A 65 -10.42 -2.11 -1.67
N ARG A 66 -11.51 -2.81 -1.99
CA ARG A 66 -12.02 -3.96 -1.22
C ARG A 66 -11.60 -5.26 -1.88
N PHE A 67 -10.89 -6.13 -1.15
CA PHE A 67 -10.45 -7.42 -1.66
C PHE A 67 -10.38 -8.48 -0.55
N ARG A 68 -10.26 -9.76 -0.95
CA ARG A 68 -10.02 -10.87 -0.03
C ARG A 68 -8.53 -11.21 -0.01
N LEU A 69 -7.94 -11.25 1.19
CA LEU A 69 -6.51 -11.49 1.37
C LEU A 69 -6.13 -12.95 1.11
N GLY A 70 -5.01 -13.19 0.45
CA GLY A 70 -4.40 -14.52 0.31
C GLY A 70 -5.10 -15.49 -0.65
N VAL A 71 -5.96 -14.99 -1.55
CA VAL A 71 -6.70 -15.82 -2.52
C VAL A 71 -6.36 -15.52 -3.99
N GLY A 72 -5.27 -14.79 -4.24
CA GLY A 72 -4.82 -14.44 -5.60
C GLY A 72 -5.63 -13.34 -6.29
N GLN A 73 -6.39 -12.53 -5.53
CA GLN A 73 -7.11 -11.36 -6.05
C GLN A 73 -6.21 -10.11 -6.20
N VAL A 74 -5.10 -10.08 -5.47
CA VAL A 74 -4.07 -9.04 -5.49
C VAL A 74 -2.71 -9.73 -5.50
N ILE A 75 -1.68 -9.01 -5.97
CA ILE A 75 -0.32 -9.51 -6.21
C ILE A 75 0.43 -9.69 -4.89
#